data_AF-A0A833V5U2-F1
#
_entry.id   AF-A0A833V5U2-F1
#
_cell.length_a   1.000
_cell.length_b   1.000
_cell.length_c   1.000
_cell.angle_alpha   90.00
_cell.angle_beta   90.00
_cell.angle_gamma   90.00
#
_symmetry.space_group_name_H-M   'P 1'
#
loop_
_entity.id
_entity.type
_entity.pdbx_description
1 polymer ?
#
loop_
_entity_poly.entity_id
_entity_poly.type
_entity_poly.pdbx_seq_one_letter_code
_entity_poly.pdbx_strand_id
1 'polypeptide(L)'
;MSDLQTPLRPKRKKVLVDYLVQFRWIIVIFVVLPVSSLIYFKLFLGDTWSAMKSEKRRQKEHDENVKKVVKRLKARDPKKDGLVCTARKPWIAVGMRNVDYKRARHFEVDLSAFRNILEVDKEKMIARVEPLVNMGQISRYTCPMNLSLAVVAELDDLTVGGLINGYGIEGSSHLFGLFSDTVVAMEVVLADGRVVRATKDNEYSDLFYAIPWSQGTLGFLVAAEIKLINIKEYMKLTYKPCRGNLKELGQAYADSFAPRDGDPSKIPDFVETMIYTPTEGVMMTGVYASKEEAKKKGNKINNQGWWFKPWFYQHAQSALKKGEFVEYIPTREYYHRHTRCLYWEGKLILPFADQWWFRWSLGWLMPPKVSLLKATQGEAVRNYYHDMHVIQDILVPLYKVGEAMEFVHKEMEVYPLWLCPHRLYKTPIKTMIYPEAGFEHHHRQGDTPYAQMFTDVGVYYAPGPVLRGEVFNGSEAVHNLEQWMIENHCFQPQYAVSEMNEKDFWRMFDAEHYEYCRKKYGAVGTFMSVYYKSKKGRKTEKEVAEAEAAIAESAYAEEV
;
A
#
# COMPACT_ATOMS: atom_id res chain seq x y z
N MET A 1 -2.98 -2.68 34.49
CA MET A 1 -3.27 -1.41 33.79
C MET A 1 -2.00 -0.57 33.88
N SER A 2 -1.18 -0.51 32.84
CA SER A 2 -0.06 0.43 32.84
C SER A 2 -0.63 1.82 32.58
N ASP A 3 -0.45 2.74 33.50
CA ASP A 3 -0.75 4.16 33.33
C ASP A 3 0.20 4.75 32.28
N LEU A 4 -0.10 4.52 31.00
CA LEU A 4 0.48 5.30 29.91
C LEU A 4 -0.16 6.69 30.00
N GLN A 5 0.43 7.57 30.83
CA GLN A 5 -0.06 8.93 30.97
C GLN A 5 0.21 9.70 29.67
N THR A 6 -0.86 10.06 28.96
CA THR A 6 -0.78 11.01 27.85
C THR A 6 -0.32 12.37 28.36
N PRO A 7 0.62 13.06 27.69
CA PRO A 7 1.00 14.42 28.06
C PRO A 7 -0.19 15.38 28.00
N LEU A 8 -0.31 16.28 29.00
CA LEU A 8 -1.30 17.36 29.00
C LEU A 8 -0.94 18.39 27.92
N ARG A 9 -1.89 18.68 27.01
CA ARG A 9 -1.69 19.61 25.89
C ARG A 9 -2.65 20.80 25.98
N PRO A 10 -2.19 22.03 25.69
CA PRO A 10 -3.06 23.20 25.67
C PRO A 10 -4.08 23.13 24.52
N LYS A 11 -5.20 23.84 24.65
CA LYS A 11 -6.19 23.96 23.57
C LYS A 11 -5.65 24.79 22.41
N ARG A 12 -5.91 24.34 21.19
CA ARG A 12 -5.55 25.02 19.95
C ARG A 12 -6.61 26.07 19.60
N LYS A 13 -6.17 27.24 19.10
CA LYS A 13 -7.09 28.24 18.52
C LYS A 13 -7.61 27.75 17.16
N LYS A 14 -8.92 27.78 16.96
CA LYS A 14 -9.53 27.47 15.65
C LYS A 14 -9.24 28.58 14.65
N VAL A 15 -8.92 28.19 13.43
CA VAL A 15 -8.73 29.07 12.27
C VAL A 15 -9.83 28.85 11.25
N LEU A 16 -9.94 29.73 10.24
CA LEU A 16 -10.96 29.64 9.18
C LEU A 16 -10.98 28.25 8.51
N VAL A 17 -9.81 27.65 8.32
CA VAL A 17 -9.67 26.33 7.68
C VAL A 17 -10.38 25.22 8.48
N ASP A 18 -10.41 25.28 9.82
CA ASP A 18 -11.15 24.30 10.64
C ASP A 18 -12.64 24.31 10.29
N TYR A 19 -13.23 25.49 10.07
CA TYR A 19 -14.63 25.64 9.68
C TYR A 19 -14.86 25.16 8.24
N LEU A 20 -13.96 25.49 7.30
CA LEU A 20 -14.08 25.03 5.91
C LEU A 20 -14.03 23.51 5.80
N VAL A 21 -13.17 22.84 6.58
CA VAL A 21 -13.08 21.38 6.62
C VAL A 21 -14.37 20.77 7.17
N GLN A 22 -15.01 21.40 8.16
CA GLN A 22 -16.28 20.93 8.73
C GLN A 22 -17.41 20.87 7.69
N PHE A 23 -17.43 21.76 6.69
CA PHE A 23 -18.46 21.79 5.64
C PHE A 23 -18.05 21.06 4.35
N ARG A 24 -16.85 20.47 4.31
CA ARG A 24 -16.32 19.82 3.11
C ARG A 24 -17.18 18.66 2.62
N TRP A 25 -17.93 18.01 3.51
CA TRP A 25 -18.86 16.94 3.16
C TRP A 25 -19.88 17.36 2.09
N ILE A 26 -20.24 18.65 1.99
CA ILE A 26 -21.17 19.17 0.98
C ILE A 26 -20.59 18.94 -0.42
N ILE A 27 -19.36 19.39 -0.66
CA ILE A 27 -18.65 19.17 -1.93
C ILE A 27 -18.48 17.68 -2.19
N VAL A 28 -18.20 16.90 -1.15
CA VAL A 28 -18.03 15.46 -1.29
C VAL A 28 -19.31 14.78 -1.78
N ILE A 29 -20.47 15.10 -1.19
CA ILE A 29 -21.75 14.49 -1.55
C ILE A 29 -22.22 14.93 -2.94
N PHE A 30 -22.18 16.23 -3.24
CA PHE A 30 -22.81 16.76 -4.44
C PHE A 30 -21.89 16.78 -5.67
N VAL A 31 -20.57 16.67 -5.48
CA VAL A 31 -19.59 16.71 -6.58
C VAL A 31 -18.72 15.46 -6.59
N VAL A 32 -18.01 15.18 -5.49
CA VAL A 32 -16.98 14.12 -5.50
C VAL A 32 -17.60 12.75 -5.70
N LEU A 33 -18.64 12.38 -4.94
CA LEU A 33 -19.25 11.06 -5.00
C LEU A 33 -19.90 10.76 -6.36
N PRO A 34 -20.76 11.63 -6.94
CA PRO A 34 -21.35 11.38 -8.26
C PRO A 34 -20.29 11.26 -9.36
N VAL A 35 -19.31 12.17 -9.39
CA VAL A 35 -18.24 12.14 -10.40
C VAL A 35 -17.35 10.90 -10.20
N SER A 36 -17.05 10.52 -8.96
CA SER A 36 -16.31 9.29 -8.65
C SER A 36 -17.04 8.06 -9.18
N SER A 37 -18.35 7.96 -8.91
CA SER A 37 -19.19 6.86 -9.40
C SER A 37 -19.18 6.77 -10.93
N LEU A 38 -19.30 7.90 -11.63
CA LEU A 38 -19.20 7.96 -13.09
C LEU A 38 -17.83 7.53 -13.61
N ILE A 39 -16.74 7.94 -12.94
CA ILE A 39 -15.38 7.51 -13.30
C ILE A 39 -15.23 6.00 -13.11
N TYR A 40 -15.64 5.45 -11.96
CA TYR A 40 -15.58 4.01 -11.71
C TYR A 40 -16.42 3.22 -12.71
N PHE A 41 -17.61 3.71 -13.05
CA PHE A 41 -18.46 3.09 -14.06
C PHE A 41 -17.79 3.09 -15.45
N LYS A 42 -17.19 4.21 -15.86
CA LYS A 42 -16.43 4.30 -17.11
C LYS A 42 -15.23 3.36 -17.14
N LEU A 43 -14.48 3.28 -16.04
CA LEU A 43 -13.36 2.35 -15.90
C LEU A 43 -13.84 0.90 -15.98
N PHE A 44 -14.92 0.56 -15.28
CA PHE A 44 -15.54 -0.76 -15.33
C PHE A 44 -15.94 -1.16 -16.76
N LEU A 45 -16.57 -0.25 -17.52
CA LEU A 45 -16.91 -0.52 -18.92
C LEU A 45 -15.67 -0.74 -19.78
N GLY A 46 -14.63 0.07 -19.59
CA GLY A 46 -13.35 -0.07 -20.31
C GLY A 46 -12.65 -1.39 -20.00
N ASP A 47 -12.58 -1.76 -18.72
CA ASP A 47 -11.97 -3.02 -18.26
C ASP A 47 -12.76 -4.23 -18.79
N THR A 48 -14.09 -4.16 -18.78
CA THR A 48 -14.97 -5.21 -19.33
C THR A 48 -14.79 -5.34 -20.85
N TRP A 49 -14.69 -4.21 -21.56
CA TRP A 49 -14.41 -4.22 -22.99
C TRP A 49 -13.04 -4.79 -23.33
N SER A 50 -12.01 -4.46 -22.55
CA SER A 50 -10.70 -5.07 -22.67
C SER A 50 -10.76 -6.59 -22.40
N ALA A 51 -11.51 -7.02 -21.38
CA ALA A 51 -11.67 -8.45 -21.05
C ALA A 51 -12.36 -9.26 -22.16
N MET A 52 -13.17 -8.64 -23.02
CA MET A 52 -13.79 -9.29 -24.19
C MET A 52 -12.82 -9.47 -25.38
N LYS A 53 -11.66 -8.80 -25.39
CA LYS A 53 -10.66 -8.98 -26.44
C LYS A 53 -9.91 -10.29 -26.24
N SER A 54 -9.51 -10.93 -27.33
CA SER A 54 -8.61 -12.07 -27.27
C SER A 54 -7.23 -11.68 -26.70
N GLU A 55 -6.57 -12.62 -26.03
CA GLU A 55 -5.22 -12.42 -25.48
C GLU A 55 -4.24 -11.96 -26.56
N LYS A 56 -4.28 -12.56 -27.76
CA LYS A 56 -3.50 -12.13 -28.94
C LYS A 56 -3.70 -10.65 -29.28
N ARG A 57 -4.94 -10.14 -29.20
CA ARG A 57 -5.23 -8.73 -29.48
C ARG A 57 -4.66 -7.83 -28.38
N ARG A 58 -4.82 -8.20 -27.12
CA ARG A 58 -4.27 -7.43 -25.98
C ARG A 58 -2.74 -7.40 -26.03
N GLN A 59 -2.10 -8.52 -26.36
CA GLN A 59 -0.65 -8.60 -26.54
C GLN A 59 -0.18 -7.70 -27.69
N LYS A 60 -0.87 -7.68 -28.82
CA LYS A 60 -0.53 -6.77 -29.93
C LYS A 60 -0.64 -5.29 -29.52
N GLU A 61 -1.73 -4.93 -28.83
CA GLU A 61 -1.93 -3.56 -28.32
C GLU A 61 -0.84 -3.18 -27.29
N HIS A 62 -0.43 -4.12 -26.44
CA HIS A 62 0.69 -3.97 -25.52
C HIS A 62 2.00 -3.67 -26.26
N ASP A 63 2.38 -4.49 -27.24
CA ASP A 63 3.62 -4.33 -28.02
C ASP A 63 3.66 -2.97 -28.75
N GLU A 64 2.51 -2.53 -29.30
CA GLU A 64 2.37 -1.22 -29.92
C GLU A 64 2.54 -0.07 -28.91
N ASN A 65 2.02 -0.22 -27.70
CA ASN A 65 2.18 0.77 -26.64
C ASN A 65 3.61 0.82 -26.11
N VAL A 66 4.30 -0.31 -25.97
CA VAL A 66 5.73 -0.36 -25.60
C VAL A 66 6.56 0.40 -26.63
N LYS A 67 6.31 0.22 -27.93
CA LYS A 67 6.99 0.98 -28.99
C LYS A 67 6.77 2.49 -28.86
N LYS A 68 5.56 2.94 -28.50
CA LYS A 68 5.27 4.37 -28.26
C LYS A 68 6.06 4.92 -27.07
N VAL A 69 6.16 4.16 -25.97
CA VAL A 69 6.95 4.52 -24.78
C VAL A 69 8.41 4.65 -25.13
N VAL A 70 8.99 3.65 -25.81
CA VAL A 70 10.40 3.68 -26.24
C VAL A 70 10.66 4.87 -27.16
N LYS A 71 9.81 5.10 -28.16
CA LYS A 71 9.93 6.23 -29.08
C LYS A 71 9.87 7.57 -28.32
N ARG A 72 8.94 7.72 -27.38
CA ARG A 72 8.80 8.94 -26.57
C ARG A 72 10.03 9.14 -25.70
N LEU A 73 10.50 8.11 -25.00
CA LEU A 73 11.67 8.20 -24.12
C LEU A 73 12.94 8.63 -24.89
N LYS A 74 13.17 8.03 -26.06
CA LYS A 74 14.31 8.37 -26.93
C LYS A 74 14.25 9.78 -27.54
N ALA A 75 13.08 10.42 -27.52
CA ALA A 75 12.93 11.80 -27.99
C ALA A 75 13.34 12.85 -26.95
N ARG A 76 13.74 12.44 -25.73
CA ARG A 76 14.23 13.34 -24.69
C ARG A 76 15.56 13.96 -25.09
N ASP A 77 15.66 15.28 -24.97
CA ASP A 77 16.91 16.04 -24.95
C ASP A 77 17.31 16.35 -23.50
N PRO A 78 18.31 15.67 -22.91
CA PRO A 78 18.70 15.89 -21.51
C PRO A 78 19.10 17.33 -21.19
N LYS A 79 19.53 18.12 -22.18
CA LYS A 79 19.90 19.53 -21.98
C LYS A 79 18.68 20.45 -21.79
N LYS A 80 17.49 20.02 -22.22
CA LYS A 80 16.26 20.84 -22.23
C LYS A 80 15.15 20.26 -21.36
N ASP A 81 14.97 18.94 -21.42
CA ASP A 81 13.74 18.28 -21.02
C ASP A 81 13.69 17.85 -19.55
N GLY A 82 14.77 17.97 -18.78
CA GLY A 82 14.78 17.59 -17.36
C GLY A 82 14.82 16.07 -17.13
N LEU A 83 14.51 15.65 -15.90
CA LEU A 83 14.42 14.23 -15.52
C LEU A 83 13.14 13.56 -16.02
N VAL A 84 13.23 12.30 -16.39
CA VAL A 84 12.13 11.48 -16.89
C VAL A 84 11.16 11.11 -15.77
N CYS A 85 9.85 11.23 -16.05
CA CYS A 85 8.80 10.70 -15.20
C CYS A 85 7.58 10.24 -16.01
N THR A 86 6.65 9.55 -15.35
CA THR A 86 5.36 9.20 -15.97
C THR A 86 4.52 10.46 -16.23
N ALA A 87 3.66 10.48 -17.25
CA ALA A 87 2.69 11.57 -17.48
C ALA A 87 1.51 11.59 -16.48
N ARG A 88 1.52 10.66 -15.50
CA ARG A 88 0.47 10.52 -14.50
C ARG A 88 0.41 11.76 -13.62
N LYS A 89 -0.71 12.48 -13.64
CA LYS A 89 -0.87 13.70 -12.84
C LYS A 89 -0.73 13.41 -11.33
N PRO A 90 -0.11 14.33 -10.54
CA PRO A 90 0.14 14.16 -9.11
C PRO A 90 -1.06 13.67 -8.29
N TRP A 91 -2.23 14.26 -8.51
CA TRP A 91 -3.45 13.93 -7.75
C TRP A 91 -3.99 12.53 -8.04
N ILE A 92 -3.55 11.84 -9.09
CA ILE A 92 -4.01 10.48 -9.43
C ILE A 92 -3.38 9.42 -8.51
N ALA A 93 -2.26 9.72 -7.84
CA ALA A 93 -1.65 8.80 -6.89
C ALA A 93 -2.55 8.61 -5.66
N VAL A 94 -2.65 7.37 -5.15
CA VAL A 94 -3.45 7.04 -3.97
C VAL A 94 -2.79 7.56 -2.68
N GLY A 95 -1.47 7.39 -2.54
CA GLY A 95 -0.70 7.85 -1.38
C GLY A 95 -0.75 9.37 -1.16
N MET A 96 -0.71 9.82 0.10
CA MET A 96 -0.85 11.23 0.49
C MET A 96 0.38 12.10 0.17
N ARG A 97 1.49 11.48 -0.27
CA ARG A 97 2.69 12.20 -0.65
C ARG A 97 2.45 13.16 -1.81
N ASN A 98 3.01 14.37 -1.66
CA ASN A 98 3.03 15.34 -2.74
C ASN A 98 4.01 14.90 -3.85
N VAL A 99 3.51 14.84 -5.08
CA VAL A 99 4.31 14.52 -6.27
C VAL A 99 4.91 15.81 -6.86
N ASP A 100 5.39 16.70 -5.98
CA ASP A 100 5.83 18.05 -6.35
C ASP A 100 7.17 18.04 -7.11
N TYR A 101 7.82 16.87 -7.24
CA TYR A 101 8.99 16.71 -8.09
C TYR A 101 8.73 17.01 -9.57
N LYS A 102 7.46 16.97 -10.02
CA LYS A 102 7.06 17.33 -11.39
C LYS A 102 6.85 18.84 -11.61
N ARG A 103 7.14 19.67 -10.61
CA ARG A 103 7.03 21.13 -10.75
C ARG A 103 8.28 21.76 -11.36
N ALA A 104 9.43 21.14 -11.16
CA ALA A 104 10.67 21.49 -11.84
C ALA A 104 10.66 20.92 -13.27
N ARG A 105 11.65 21.25 -14.10
CA ARG A 105 11.77 20.69 -15.47
C ARG A 105 11.79 19.16 -15.44
N HIS A 106 10.98 18.55 -16.31
CA HIS A 106 10.80 17.11 -16.37
C HIS A 106 10.26 16.67 -17.74
N PHE A 107 10.51 15.41 -18.08
CA PHE A 107 10.08 14.81 -19.34
C PHE A 107 9.03 13.74 -19.09
N GLU A 108 7.79 14.02 -19.48
CA GLU A 108 6.67 13.12 -19.29
C GLU A 108 6.60 12.03 -20.37
N VAL A 109 6.44 10.79 -19.91
CA VAL A 109 6.16 9.60 -20.73
C VAL A 109 4.82 9.00 -20.31
N ASP A 110 3.88 8.89 -21.25
CA ASP A 110 2.54 8.39 -20.95
C ASP A 110 2.48 6.86 -20.92
N LEU A 111 1.98 6.33 -19.79
CA LEU A 111 1.74 4.90 -19.56
C LEU A 111 0.24 4.60 -19.36
N SER A 112 -0.65 5.56 -19.61
CA SER A 112 -2.09 5.45 -19.31
C SER A 112 -2.80 4.29 -20.01
N ALA A 113 -2.25 3.83 -21.15
CA ALA A 113 -2.79 2.73 -21.94
C ALA A 113 -2.53 1.33 -21.35
N PHE A 114 -1.59 1.19 -20.42
CA PHE A 114 -1.13 -0.09 -19.87
C PHE A 114 -2.07 -0.64 -18.77
N ARG A 115 -3.31 -0.97 -19.13
CA ARG A 115 -4.41 -1.37 -18.23
C ARG A 115 -5.01 -2.76 -18.51
N ASN A 116 -4.35 -3.58 -19.32
CA ASN A 116 -4.85 -4.87 -19.74
C ASN A 116 -4.30 -6.01 -18.88
N ILE A 117 -5.18 -6.96 -18.56
CA ILE A 117 -4.75 -8.32 -18.18
C ILE A 117 -4.38 -9.00 -19.50
N LEU A 118 -3.12 -9.37 -19.69
CA LEU A 118 -2.64 -9.89 -20.97
C LEU A 118 -3.01 -11.37 -21.12
N GLU A 119 -2.70 -12.16 -20.09
CA GLU A 119 -2.86 -13.62 -20.08
C GLU A 119 -3.09 -14.13 -18.65
N VAL A 120 -3.88 -15.20 -18.51
CA VAL A 120 -4.01 -15.98 -17.27
C VAL A 120 -3.74 -17.45 -17.58
N ASP A 121 -2.53 -17.91 -17.26
CA ASP A 121 -2.09 -19.29 -17.46
C ASP A 121 -2.44 -20.12 -16.21
N LYS A 122 -3.41 -21.03 -16.37
CA LYS A 122 -3.90 -21.90 -15.29
C LYS A 122 -2.99 -23.09 -15.02
N GLU A 123 -2.12 -23.45 -15.95
CA GLU A 123 -1.18 -24.57 -15.80
C GLU A 123 0.05 -24.09 -15.03
N LYS A 124 0.61 -22.94 -15.43
CA LYS A 124 1.74 -22.32 -14.74
C LYS A 124 1.34 -21.56 -13.48
N MET A 125 0.04 -21.31 -13.29
CA MET A 125 -0.50 -20.49 -12.20
C MET A 125 0.12 -19.08 -12.20
N ILE A 126 0.09 -18.42 -13.36
CA ILE A 126 0.66 -17.08 -13.57
C ILE A 126 -0.36 -16.17 -14.27
N ALA A 127 -0.51 -14.96 -13.77
CA ALA A 127 -1.18 -13.87 -14.49
C ALA A 127 -0.13 -12.90 -15.05
N ARG A 128 -0.16 -12.68 -16.36
CA ARG A 128 0.63 -11.64 -17.03
C ARG A 128 -0.25 -10.40 -17.21
N VAL A 129 0.17 -9.28 -16.64
CA VAL A 129 -0.65 -8.07 -16.53
C VAL A 129 0.15 -6.80 -16.76
N GLU A 130 -0.52 -5.76 -17.24
CA GLU A 130 0.06 -4.42 -17.37
C GLU A 130 0.02 -3.65 -16.04
N PRO A 131 0.95 -2.69 -15.81
CA PRO A 131 1.16 -2.02 -14.52
C PRO A 131 -0.04 -1.24 -13.97
N LEU A 132 -0.98 -0.78 -14.79
CA LEU A 132 -2.16 -0.03 -14.32
C LEU A 132 -3.41 -0.90 -14.16
N VAL A 133 -3.29 -2.22 -14.33
CA VAL A 133 -4.30 -3.17 -13.82
C VAL A 133 -4.40 -2.99 -12.31
N ASN A 134 -5.62 -2.83 -11.80
CA ASN A 134 -5.87 -2.63 -10.38
C ASN A 134 -6.44 -3.88 -9.69
N MET A 135 -6.40 -3.91 -8.36
CA MET A 135 -6.84 -5.06 -7.56
C MET A 135 -8.31 -5.38 -7.81
N GLY A 136 -9.15 -4.36 -7.99
CA GLY A 136 -10.57 -4.53 -8.30
C GLY A 136 -10.84 -5.20 -9.64
N GLN A 137 -10.04 -4.89 -10.66
CA GLN A 137 -10.09 -5.46 -12.01
C GLN A 137 -9.59 -6.90 -12.02
N ILE A 138 -8.41 -7.17 -11.48
CA ILE A 138 -7.80 -8.51 -11.56
C ILE A 138 -8.56 -9.55 -10.74
N SER A 139 -9.01 -9.19 -9.53
CA SER A 139 -9.84 -10.09 -8.70
C SER A 139 -11.21 -10.37 -9.34
N ARG A 140 -11.80 -9.41 -10.04
CA ARG A 140 -13.05 -9.62 -10.79
C ARG A 140 -12.87 -10.62 -11.94
N TYR A 141 -11.71 -10.61 -12.58
CA TYR A 141 -11.38 -11.51 -13.68
C TYR A 141 -11.01 -12.91 -13.19
N THR A 142 -10.22 -13.02 -12.11
CA THR A 142 -9.62 -14.28 -11.64
C THR A 142 -10.49 -15.05 -10.64
N CYS A 143 -11.14 -14.38 -9.68
CA CYS A 143 -11.91 -15.08 -8.63
C CYS A 143 -13.03 -15.99 -9.17
N PRO A 144 -13.77 -15.65 -10.25
CA PRO A 144 -14.75 -16.57 -10.84
C PRO A 144 -14.16 -17.87 -11.39
N MET A 145 -12.84 -17.91 -11.61
CA MET A 145 -12.10 -19.09 -12.03
C MET A 145 -11.53 -19.89 -10.85
N ASN A 146 -11.90 -19.54 -9.60
CA ASN A 146 -11.29 -20.05 -8.37
C ASN A 146 -9.77 -19.81 -8.29
N LEU A 147 -9.32 -18.72 -8.90
CA LEU A 147 -7.93 -18.25 -8.87
C LEU A 147 -7.86 -16.86 -8.25
N SER A 148 -6.75 -16.54 -7.61
CA SER A 148 -6.45 -15.18 -7.15
C SER A 148 -4.94 -14.94 -7.20
N LEU A 149 -4.52 -13.68 -7.16
CA LEU A 149 -3.13 -13.37 -6.80
C LEU A 149 -2.84 -13.91 -5.39
N ALA A 150 -1.60 -14.34 -5.14
CA ALA A 150 -1.18 -14.83 -3.83
C ALA A 150 -1.32 -13.76 -2.73
N VAL A 151 -1.07 -12.49 -3.08
CA VAL A 151 -1.29 -11.31 -2.24
C VAL A 151 -2.21 -10.36 -2.99
N VAL A 152 -3.36 -10.01 -2.40
CA VAL A 152 -4.32 -9.06 -2.97
C VAL A 152 -4.48 -7.91 -1.99
N ALA A 153 -3.97 -6.74 -2.34
CA ALA A 153 -4.24 -5.54 -1.55
C ALA A 153 -5.74 -5.16 -1.62
N GLU A 154 -6.23 -4.68 -0.50
CA GLU A 154 -7.62 -4.53 -0.10
C GLU A 154 -8.38 -3.33 -0.68
N LEU A 155 -7.66 -2.38 -1.27
CA LEU A 155 -8.23 -1.23 -1.96
C LEU A 155 -8.29 -1.46 -3.47
N ASP A 156 -9.50 -1.43 -4.05
CA ASP A 156 -9.79 -1.68 -5.47
C ASP A 156 -8.88 -0.88 -6.43
N ASP A 157 -8.55 0.37 -6.07
CA ASP A 157 -7.83 1.34 -6.90
C ASP A 157 -6.29 1.15 -6.91
N LEU A 158 -5.74 0.27 -6.06
CA LEU A 158 -4.31 -0.03 -6.02
C LEU A 158 -3.91 -0.80 -7.28
N THR A 159 -2.84 -0.34 -7.92
CA THR A 159 -2.36 -0.86 -9.21
C THR A 159 -1.18 -1.79 -9.03
N VAL A 160 -1.09 -2.85 -9.84
CA VAL A 160 0.04 -3.80 -9.88
C VAL A 160 1.39 -3.10 -9.85
N GLY A 161 1.62 -2.15 -10.76
CA GLY A 161 2.90 -1.45 -10.84
C GLY A 161 3.20 -0.58 -9.62
N GLY A 162 2.16 -0.10 -8.93
CA GLY A 162 2.31 0.63 -7.66
C GLY A 162 2.75 -0.28 -6.52
N LEU A 163 2.15 -1.46 -6.41
CA LEU A 163 2.49 -2.46 -5.39
C LEU A 163 3.88 -3.08 -5.62
N ILE A 164 4.28 -3.26 -6.89
CA ILE A 164 5.62 -3.74 -7.25
C ILE A 164 6.69 -2.68 -6.94
N ASN A 165 6.52 -1.45 -7.45
CA ASN A 165 7.55 -0.42 -7.30
C ASN A 165 7.59 0.21 -5.89
N GLY A 166 6.49 0.14 -5.15
CA GLY A 166 6.38 0.69 -3.81
C GLY A 166 6.33 -0.41 -2.78
N TYR A 167 5.15 -0.62 -2.24
CA TYR A 167 4.88 -1.55 -1.17
C TYR A 167 3.46 -2.10 -1.35
N GLY A 168 3.25 -3.34 -0.92
CA GLY A 168 1.97 -4.01 -0.96
C GLY A 168 1.97 -5.28 -0.12
N ILE A 169 1.03 -5.38 0.79
CA ILE A 169 0.73 -6.57 1.59
C ILE A 169 -0.78 -6.71 1.71
N GLU A 170 -1.25 -7.82 2.27
CA GLU A 170 -2.58 -7.97 2.86
C GLU A 170 -2.58 -9.26 3.71
N GLY A 171 -3.72 -9.70 4.25
CA GLY A 171 -3.75 -10.79 5.24
C GLY A 171 -3.08 -12.12 4.88
N SER A 172 -2.83 -12.43 3.60
CA SER A 172 -2.07 -13.62 3.18
C SER A 172 -0.54 -13.43 3.14
N SER A 173 -0.05 -12.20 3.36
CA SER A 173 1.37 -11.84 3.28
C SER A 173 2.24 -12.53 4.33
N HIS A 174 1.67 -13.00 5.44
CA HIS A 174 2.39 -13.82 6.42
C HIS A 174 2.81 -15.19 5.83
N LEU A 175 2.14 -15.65 4.77
CA LEU A 175 2.52 -16.83 4.00
C LEU A 175 3.41 -16.46 2.81
N PHE A 176 3.02 -15.44 2.05
CA PHE A 176 3.60 -15.16 0.73
C PHE A 176 4.61 -14.01 0.70
N GLY A 177 4.76 -13.25 1.78
CA GLY A 177 5.58 -12.04 1.85
C GLY A 177 4.90 -10.82 1.24
N LEU A 178 5.71 -9.94 0.68
CA LEU A 178 5.25 -8.74 -0.02
C LEU A 178 4.64 -9.11 -1.37
N PHE A 179 3.83 -8.22 -1.92
CA PHE A 179 3.30 -8.35 -3.28
C PHE A 179 4.42 -8.57 -4.30
N SER A 180 5.56 -7.88 -4.15
CA SER A 180 6.74 -8.04 -5.01
C SER A 180 7.34 -9.44 -4.95
N ASP A 181 7.24 -10.16 -3.82
CA ASP A 181 7.77 -11.51 -3.66
C ASP A 181 6.96 -12.56 -4.45
N THR A 182 5.74 -12.18 -4.86
CA THR A 182 4.87 -13.02 -5.70
C THR A 182 5.10 -12.82 -7.20
N VAL A 183 5.92 -11.82 -7.59
CA VAL A 183 6.28 -11.54 -8.97
C VAL A 183 7.34 -12.54 -9.44
N VAL A 184 7.19 -13.06 -10.66
CA VAL A 184 8.15 -14.01 -11.26
C VAL A 184 8.95 -13.40 -12.40
N ALA A 185 8.38 -12.40 -13.08
CA ALA A 185 9.06 -11.64 -14.12
C ALA A 185 8.51 -10.22 -14.25
N MET A 186 9.37 -9.32 -14.69
CA MET A 186 9.02 -7.93 -14.99
C MET A 186 9.55 -7.54 -16.36
N GLU A 187 8.73 -6.86 -17.15
CA GLU A 187 9.15 -6.24 -18.40
C GLU A 187 9.32 -4.74 -18.19
N VAL A 188 10.51 -4.23 -18.51
CA VAL A 188 10.96 -2.89 -18.11
C VAL A 188 11.58 -2.18 -19.31
N VAL A 189 11.14 -0.94 -19.54
CA VAL A 189 11.82 -0.01 -20.44
C VAL A 189 12.89 0.74 -19.66
N LEU A 190 14.15 0.49 -19.98
CA LEU A 190 15.33 1.11 -19.35
C LEU A 190 15.53 2.55 -19.82
N ALA A 191 16.46 3.27 -19.17
CA ALA A 191 16.78 4.66 -19.48
C ALA A 191 17.20 4.89 -20.94
N ASP A 192 17.94 3.94 -21.52
CA ASP A 192 18.39 3.97 -22.92
C ASP A 192 17.31 3.52 -23.94
N GLY A 193 16.12 3.16 -23.44
CA GLY A 193 14.99 2.69 -24.24
C GLY A 193 15.07 1.22 -24.68
N ARG A 194 16.02 0.42 -24.17
CA ARG A 194 15.94 -1.04 -24.27
C ARG A 194 14.74 -1.56 -23.47
N VAL A 195 14.10 -2.60 -23.98
CA VAL A 195 13.05 -3.34 -23.28
C VAL A 195 13.67 -4.66 -22.82
N VAL A 196 13.65 -4.90 -21.51
CA VAL A 196 14.26 -6.09 -20.91
C VAL A 196 13.23 -6.86 -20.10
N ARG A 197 13.39 -8.18 -20.05
CA ARG A 197 12.63 -9.05 -19.15
C ARG A 197 13.54 -9.44 -17.99
N ALA A 198 13.23 -8.97 -16.79
CA ALA A 198 13.97 -9.29 -15.57
C ALA A 198 13.31 -10.45 -14.81
N THR A 199 14.09 -11.48 -14.49
CA THR A 199 13.71 -12.58 -13.60
C THR A 199 14.79 -12.80 -12.55
N LYS A 200 14.47 -13.57 -11.52
CA LYS A 200 15.42 -13.92 -10.44
C LYS A 200 16.70 -14.63 -10.93
N ASP A 201 16.68 -15.24 -12.11
CA ASP A 201 17.65 -16.23 -12.58
C ASP A 201 18.25 -15.94 -13.96
N ASN A 202 18.04 -14.74 -14.51
CA ASN A 202 18.67 -14.31 -15.77
C ASN A 202 19.67 -13.17 -15.57
N GLU A 203 20.21 -12.65 -16.68
CA GLU A 203 21.21 -11.57 -16.70
C GLU A 203 20.72 -10.22 -16.14
N TYR A 204 19.42 -10.10 -15.84
CA TYR A 204 18.78 -8.93 -15.23
C TYR A 204 18.28 -9.23 -13.80
N SER A 205 18.83 -10.25 -13.14
CA SER A 205 18.47 -10.63 -11.76
C SER A 205 18.71 -9.51 -10.76
N ASP A 206 19.82 -8.78 -10.90
CA ASP A 206 20.09 -7.57 -10.14
C ASP A 206 18.98 -6.52 -10.30
N LEU A 207 18.52 -6.26 -11.52
CA LEU A 207 17.39 -5.35 -11.76
C LEU A 207 16.09 -5.87 -11.13
N PHE A 208 15.84 -7.19 -11.23
CA PHE A 208 14.66 -7.83 -10.64
C PHE A 208 14.58 -7.56 -9.13
N TYR A 209 15.69 -7.71 -8.41
CA TYR A 209 15.75 -7.43 -6.97
C TYR A 209 15.78 -5.93 -6.63
N ALA A 210 16.19 -5.05 -7.54
CA ALA A 210 16.27 -3.61 -7.29
C ALA A 210 14.97 -2.83 -7.55
N ILE A 211 14.06 -3.37 -8.37
CA ILE A 211 12.79 -2.68 -8.71
C ILE A 211 11.85 -2.49 -7.52
N PRO A 212 11.62 -3.50 -6.65
CA PRO A 212 10.86 -3.30 -5.43
C PRO A 212 11.39 -2.13 -4.62
N TRP A 213 10.50 -1.29 -4.08
CA TRP A 213 10.85 -0.07 -3.34
C TRP A 213 11.59 1.02 -4.15
N SER A 214 11.78 0.86 -5.47
CA SER A 214 12.43 1.90 -6.30
C SER A 214 11.51 3.06 -6.65
N GLN A 215 10.20 2.96 -6.41
CA GLN A 215 9.18 3.89 -6.89
C GLN A 215 9.18 4.04 -8.42
N GLY A 216 9.78 3.12 -9.20
CA GLY A 216 9.93 3.26 -10.65
C GLY A 216 10.94 4.34 -11.03
N THR A 217 12.09 4.34 -10.36
CA THR A 217 13.25 5.21 -10.67
C THR A 217 14.37 4.48 -11.41
N LEU A 218 14.20 3.18 -11.68
CA LEU A 218 15.16 2.36 -12.44
C LEU A 218 14.71 2.12 -13.90
N GLY A 219 13.45 2.43 -14.21
CA GLY A 219 12.86 2.23 -15.53
C GLY A 219 11.33 2.26 -15.47
N PHE A 220 10.69 2.12 -16.63
CA PHE A 220 9.23 1.98 -16.72
C PHE A 220 8.82 0.52 -16.79
N LEU A 221 8.17 0.04 -15.72
CA LEU A 221 7.49 -1.25 -15.73
C LEU A 221 6.33 -1.19 -16.74
N VAL A 222 6.30 -2.11 -17.71
CA VAL A 222 5.26 -2.19 -18.75
C VAL A 222 4.45 -3.49 -18.70
N ALA A 223 5.01 -4.56 -18.13
CA ALA A 223 4.27 -5.78 -17.80
C ALA A 223 4.88 -6.48 -16.57
N ALA A 224 4.09 -7.29 -15.88
CA ALA A 224 4.54 -8.17 -14.81
C ALA A 224 3.84 -9.53 -14.91
N GLU A 225 4.57 -10.59 -14.57
CA GLU A 225 4.06 -11.95 -14.39
C GLU A 225 3.99 -12.24 -12.89
N ILE A 226 2.81 -12.61 -12.39
CA ILE A 226 2.51 -12.70 -10.96
C ILE A 226 1.91 -14.07 -10.64
N LYS A 227 2.36 -14.69 -9.54
CA LYS A 227 1.84 -15.98 -9.09
C LYS A 227 0.36 -15.92 -8.74
N LEU A 228 -0.34 -16.95 -9.18
CA LEU A 228 -1.72 -17.26 -8.79
C LEU A 228 -1.75 -18.37 -7.76
N ILE A 229 -2.80 -18.36 -6.95
CA ILE A 229 -3.15 -19.43 -6.02
C ILE A 229 -4.57 -19.91 -6.31
N ASN A 230 -4.83 -21.17 -5.96
CA ASN A 230 -6.20 -21.67 -5.89
C ASN A 230 -6.89 -21.06 -4.68
N ILE A 231 -8.14 -20.64 -4.88
CA ILE A 231 -8.98 -20.10 -3.81
C ILE A 231 -10.33 -20.82 -3.80
N LYS A 232 -11.10 -20.63 -2.73
CA LYS A 232 -12.50 -21.07 -2.66
C LYS A 232 -13.45 -19.87 -2.66
N GLU A 233 -14.74 -20.13 -2.82
CA GLU A 233 -15.76 -19.10 -3.03
C GLU A 233 -16.00 -18.22 -1.80
N TYR A 234 -15.70 -18.73 -0.59
CA TYR A 234 -15.88 -18.03 0.66
C TYR A 234 -14.60 -17.99 1.50
N MET A 235 -14.46 -16.92 2.27
CA MET A 235 -13.56 -16.80 3.40
C MET A 235 -14.35 -17.08 4.68
N LYS A 236 -14.00 -18.16 5.39
CA LYS A 236 -14.49 -18.41 6.75
C LYS A 236 -13.63 -17.58 7.70
N LEU A 237 -14.22 -16.54 8.26
CA LEU A 237 -13.52 -15.57 9.10
C LEU A 237 -13.95 -15.72 10.55
N THR A 238 -12.97 -15.88 11.44
CA THR A 238 -13.16 -15.91 12.90
C THR A 238 -12.79 -14.56 13.47
N TYR A 239 -13.66 -13.98 14.30
CA TYR A 239 -13.40 -12.74 15.03
C TYR A 239 -13.24 -13.07 16.51
N LYS A 240 -12.02 -12.91 17.04
CA LYS A 240 -11.71 -13.19 18.43
C LYS A 240 -11.41 -11.89 19.18
N PRO A 241 -12.30 -11.44 20.10
CA PRO A 241 -12.02 -10.26 20.91
C PRO A 241 -10.91 -10.57 21.92
N CYS A 242 -10.01 -9.60 22.11
CA CYS A 242 -8.94 -9.66 23.09
C CYS A 242 -8.95 -8.40 23.95
N ARG A 243 -8.63 -8.57 25.24
CA ARG A 243 -8.50 -7.48 26.21
C ARG A 243 -7.21 -7.66 27.00
N GLY A 244 -6.48 -6.57 27.17
CA GLY A 244 -5.17 -6.57 27.81
C GLY A 244 -4.45 -5.27 27.49
N ASN A 245 -3.28 -5.02 28.08
CA ASN A 245 -2.44 -3.90 27.67
C ASN A 245 -1.89 -4.10 26.23
N LEU A 246 -1.29 -3.07 25.64
CA LEU A 246 -0.81 -3.12 24.25
C LEU A 246 0.20 -4.25 23.99
N LYS A 247 1.06 -4.61 24.95
CA LYS A 247 1.97 -5.75 24.80
C LYS A 247 1.23 -7.09 24.79
N GLU A 248 0.25 -7.25 25.67
CA GLU A 248 -0.63 -8.44 25.68
C GLU A 248 -1.43 -8.56 24.38
N LEU A 249 -1.94 -7.44 23.85
CA LEU A 249 -2.62 -7.41 22.55
C LEU A 249 -1.67 -7.77 21.40
N GLY A 250 -0.43 -7.27 21.43
CA GLY A 250 0.61 -7.62 20.46
C GLY A 250 0.96 -9.10 20.49
N GLN A 251 1.05 -9.70 21.69
CA GLN A 251 1.29 -11.13 21.85
C GLN A 251 0.08 -11.96 21.38
N ALA A 252 -1.14 -11.56 21.71
CA ALA A 252 -2.36 -12.23 21.26
C ALA A 252 -2.50 -12.19 19.73
N TYR A 253 -2.06 -11.11 19.11
CA TYR A 253 -1.95 -10.98 17.66
C TYR A 253 -0.93 -11.99 17.10
N ALA A 254 0.30 -12.05 17.61
CA ALA A 254 1.30 -13.03 17.18
C ALA A 254 0.80 -14.48 17.33
N ASP A 255 0.19 -14.80 18.47
CA ASP A 255 -0.35 -16.14 18.77
C ASP A 255 -1.52 -16.54 17.84
N SER A 256 -2.17 -15.58 17.16
CA SER A 256 -3.29 -15.87 16.25
C SER A 256 -2.86 -16.51 14.93
N PHE A 257 -1.58 -16.40 14.55
CA PHE A 257 -1.09 -16.90 13.26
C PHE A 257 0.30 -17.54 13.30
N ALA A 258 1.08 -17.31 14.36
CA ALA A 258 2.38 -17.93 14.57
C ALA A 258 2.29 -18.85 15.79
N PRO A 259 1.75 -20.07 15.66
CA PRO A 259 1.53 -20.97 16.80
C PRO A 259 2.85 -21.33 17.47
N ARG A 260 2.89 -21.27 18.81
CA ARG A 260 4.13 -21.46 19.60
C ARG A 260 4.68 -22.89 19.55
N ASP A 261 3.83 -23.86 19.26
CA ASP A 261 4.22 -25.26 19.04
C ASP A 261 4.67 -25.54 17.61
N GLY A 262 4.63 -24.53 16.72
CA GLY A 262 5.07 -24.62 15.33
C GLY A 262 4.17 -25.45 14.43
N ASP A 263 2.96 -25.83 14.87
CA ASP A 263 2.04 -26.65 14.09
C ASP A 263 1.52 -25.90 12.85
N PRO A 264 1.92 -26.29 11.63
CA PRO A 264 1.51 -25.57 10.41
C PRO A 264 0.00 -25.62 10.16
N SER A 265 -0.72 -26.60 10.70
CA SER A 265 -2.18 -26.74 10.52
C SER A 265 -2.99 -25.66 11.23
N LYS A 266 -2.37 -24.94 12.18
CA LYS A 266 -2.98 -23.82 12.93
C LYS A 266 -2.73 -22.47 12.27
N ILE A 267 -1.89 -22.42 11.23
CA ILE A 267 -1.60 -21.18 10.50
C ILE A 267 -2.78 -20.91 9.54
N PRO A 268 -3.48 -19.77 9.68
CA PRO A 268 -4.62 -19.44 8.83
C PRO A 268 -4.18 -19.04 7.41
N ASP A 269 -5.12 -19.01 6.45
CA ASP A 269 -4.83 -18.48 5.11
C ASP A 269 -4.70 -16.95 5.12
N PHE A 270 -5.41 -16.28 6.03
CA PHE A 270 -5.45 -14.83 6.20
C PHE A 270 -5.40 -14.41 7.66
N VAL A 271 -4.74 -13.29 7.91
CA VAL A 271 -4.62 -12.66 9.23
C VAL A 271 -4.80 -11.17 9.12
N GLU A 272 -5.64 -10.62 9.98
CA GLU A 272 -5.78 -9.19 10.18
C GLU A 272 -6.16 -8.94 11.63
N THR A 273 -5.63 -7.89 12.24
CA THR A 273 -6.07 -7.47 13.56
C THR A 273 -6.39 -5.99 13.57
N MET A 274 -7.41 -5.62 14.35
CA MET A 274 -7.72 -4.24 14.64
C MET A 274 -7.64 -3.98 16.14
N ILE A 275 -6.86 -2.96 16.51
CA ILE A 275 -6.77 -2.49 17.89
C ILE A 275 -7.63 -1.23 18.00
N TYR A 276 -8.69 -1.27 18.81
CA TYR A 276 -9.67 -0.18 18.88
C TYR A 276 -9.40 0.82 19.99
N THR A 277 -8.71 0.36 21.04
CA THR A 277 -8.32 1.17 22.19
C THR A 277 -6.98 0.64 22.72
N PRO A 278 -6.33 1.33 23.68
CA PRO A 278 -5.13 0.79 24.34
C PRO A 278 -5.36 -0.52 25.09
N THR A 279 -6.61 -0.97 25.23
CA THR A 279 -6.98 -2.13 26.03
C THR A 279 -7.83 -3.18 25.31
N GLU A 280 -8.31 -2.91 24.10
CA GLU A 280 -9.23 -3.76 23.37
C GLU A 280 -8.85 -3.90 21.89
N GLY A 281 -8.82 -5.14 21.41
CA GLY A 281 -8.58 -5.47 20.01
C GLY A 281 -9.41 -6.66 19.54
N VAL A 282 -9.50 -6.85 18.23
CA VAL A 282 -10.15 -8.00 17.60
C VAL A 282 -9.17 -8.64 16.64
N MET A 283 -8.82 -9.89 16.95
CA MET A 283 -7.97 -10.73 16.12
C MET A 283 -8.84 -11.43 15.09
N MET A 284 -8.50 -11.33 13.81
CA MET A 284 -9.28 -11.93 12.73
C MET A 284 -8.41 -12.88 11.93
N THR A 285 -8.86 -14.13 11.83
CA THR A 285 -8.17 -15.18 11.06
C THR A 285 -9.14 -15.82 10.08
N GLY A 286 -8.66 -16.00 8.85
CA GLY A 286 -9.46 -16.47 7.72
C GLY A 286 -8.93 -17.77 7.15
N VAL A 287 -9.83 -18.67 6.77
CA VAL A 287 -9.52 -19.85 5.96
C VAL A 287 -10.49 -19.98 4.79
N TYR A 288 -10.01 -20.43 3.63
CA TYR A 288 -10.87 -20.63 2.48
C TYR A 288 -11.86 -21.78 2.70
N ALA A 289 -13.14 -21.49 2.48
CA ALA A 289 -14.26 -22.41 2.60
C ALA A 289 -15.02 -22.54 1.27
N SER A 290 -15.48 -23.75 0.98
CA SER A 290 -16.28 -23.98 -0.23
C SER A 290 -17.69 -23.43 -0.08
N LYS A 291 -18.38 -23.24 -1.20
CA LYS A 291 -19.79 -22.87 -1.22
C LYS A 291 -20.69 -23.88 -0.47
N GLU A 292 -20.38 -25.18 -0.54
CA GLU A 292 -21.11 -26.23 0.16
C GLU A 292 -20.95 -26.08 1.68
N GLU A 293 -19.73 -25.84 2.15
CA GLU A 293 -19.46 -25.59 3.57
C GLU A 293 -20.21 -24.34 4.06
N ALA A 294 -20.06 -23.22 3.36
CA ALA A 294 -20.69 -21.95 3.74
C ALA A 294 -22.22 -22.05 3.85
N LYS A 295 -22.85 -22.91 3.04
CA LYS A 295 -24.30 -23.12 3.01
C LYS A 295 -24.81 -24.20 3.98
N LYS A 296 -23.95 -24.87 4.75
CA LYS A 296 -24.40 -25.84 5.77
C LYS A 296 -25.28 -25.16 6.82
N LYS A 297 -26.32 -25.87 7.28
CA LYS A 297 -27.25 -25.38 8.30
C LYS A 297 -26.46 -24.96 9.56
N GLY A 298 -26.70 -23.74 10.03
CA GLY A 298 -26.04 -23.15 11.21
C GLY A 298 -24.89 -22.19 10.87
N ASN A 299 -24.30 -22.28 9.68
CA ASN A 299 -23.30 -21.32 9.21
C ASN A 299 -23.97 -19.99 8.81
N LYS A 300 -23.28 -18.88 9.07
CA LYS A 300 -23.76 -17.53 8.75
C LYS A 300 -22.98 -16.97 7.57
N ILE A 301 -23.67 -16.67 6.48
CA ILE A 301 -23.08 -15.98 5.33
C ILE A 301 -23.22 -14.46 5.55
N ASN A 302 -22.11 -13.75 5.47
CA ASN A 302 -22.05 -12.30 5.53
C ASN A 302 -21.64 -11.73 4.17
N ASN A 303 -22.60 -11.19 3.41
CA ASN A 303 -22.32 -10.40 2.19
C ASN A 303 -21.87 -8.99 2.56
N GLN A 304 -20.66 -8.87 3.13
CA GLN A 304 -20.11 -7.62 3.65
C GLN A 304 -20.00 -6.51 2.59
N GLY A 305 -19.92 -6.86 1.30
CA GLY A 305 -19.80 -5.93 0.18
C GLY A 305 -21.06 -5.10 -0.12
N TRP A 306 -22.21 -5.49 0.44
CA TRP A 306 -23.48 -4.74 0.30
C TRP A 306 -23.34 -3.33 0.87
N TRP A 307 -23.69 -2.32 0.04
CA TRP A 307 -23.42 -0.91 0.34
C TRP A 307 -24.12 -0.37 1.58
N PHE A 308 -25.22 -1.01 1.97
CA PHE A 308 -26.01 -0.64 3.13
C PHE A 308 -25.62 -1.37 4.42
N LYS A 309 -24.58 -2.21 4.42
CA LYS A 309 -24.09 -2.87 5.64
C LYS A 309 -23.13 -1.98 6.43
N PRO A 310 -22.97 -2.20 7.74
CA PRO A 310 -21.97 -1.49 8.52
C PRO A 310 -20.60 -1.67 7.90
N TRP A 311 -19.73 -0.66 8.00
CA TRP A 311 -18.36 -0.78 7.53
C TRP A 311 -17.64 -1.92 8.25
N PHE A 312 -16.70 -2.57 7.56
CA PHE A 312 -16.12 -3.83 8.03
C PHE A 312 -15.48 -3.69 9.41
N TYR A 313 -14.70 -2.63 9.64
CA TYR A 313 -14.10 -2.37 10.96
C TYR A 313 -15.15 -2.17 12.07
N GLN A 314 -16.33 -1.62 11.79
CA GLN A 314 -17.39 -1.47 12.79
C GLN A 314 -18.10 -2.80 13.07
N HIS A 315 -18.27 -3.62 12.03
CA HIS A 315 -18.81 -4.98 12.16
C HIS A 315 -17.87 -5.87 12.99
N ALA A 316 -16.58 -5.86 12.68
CA ALA A 316 -15.53 -6.55 13.43
C ALA A 316 -15.51 -6.12 14.91
N GLN A 317 -15.62 -4.82 15.19
CA GLN A 317 -15.66 -4.28 16.55
C GLN A 317 -16.80 -4.87 17.40
N SER A 318 -17.88 -5.33 16.77
CA SER A 318 -19.00 -5.94 17.50
C SER A 318 -18.62 -7.22 18.24
N ALA A 319 -17.50 -7.87 17.89
CA ALA A 319 -16.94 -9.01 18.63
C ALA A 319 -16.62 -8.64 20.08
N LEU A 320 -16.19 -7.40 20.36
CA LEU A 320 -15.91 -6.94 21.73
C LEU A 320 -17.14 -7.04 22.64
N LYS A 321 -18.35 -6.91 22.08
CA LYS A 321 -19.62 -7.04 22.83
C LYS A 321 -20.23 -8.44 22.74
N LYS A 322 -20.12 -9.10 21.59
CA LYS A 322 -20.78 -10.38 21.30
C LYS A 322 -19.98 -11.60 21.76
N GLY A 323 -18.68 -11.45 22.02
CA GLY A 323 -17.76 -12.58 22.15
C GLY A 323 -17.24 -13.04 20.79
N GLU A 324 -16.50 -14.14 20.79
CA GLU A 324 -15.96 -14.75 19.58
C GLU A 324 -17.09 -15.24 18.66
N PHE A 325 -16.96 -15.01 17.35
CA PHE A 325 -17.89 -15.54 16.37
C PHE A 325 -17.24 -15.80 15.02
N VAL A 326 -17.90 -16.63 14.21
CA VAL A 326 -17.46 -17.05 12.87
C VAL A 326 -18.53 -16.74 11.83
N GLU A 327 -18.11 -16.31 10.65
CA GLU A 327 -18.98 -16.13 9.49
C GLU A 327 -18.25 -16.46 8.18
N TYR A 328 -19.01 -16.55 7.09
CA TYR A 328 -18.51 -16.84 5.76
C TYR A 328 -18.78 -15.65 4.85
N ILE A 329 -17.71 -15.00 4.37
CA ILE A 329 -17.78 -13.83 3.49
C ILE A 329 -17.42 -14.28 2.07
N PRO A 330 -18.15 -13.91 1.01
CA PRO A 330 -17.70 -14.19 -0.35
C PRO A 330 -16.26 -13.69 -0.55
N THR A 331 -15.36 -14.55 -1.06
CA THR A 331 -13.91 -14.28 -1.05
C THR A 331 -13.53 -12.94 -1.66
N ARG A 332 -14.14 -12.58 -2.81
CA ARG A 332 -13.90 -11.28 -3.44
C ARG A 332 -14.39 -10.11 -2.58
N GLU A 333 -15.51 -10.26 -1.87
CA GLU A 333 -15.98 -9.21 -0.94
C GLU A 333 -15.04 -9.06 0.26
N TYR A 334 -14.46 -10.16 0.75
CA TYR A 334 -13.46 -10.13 1.81
C TYR A 334 -12.19 -9.40 1.38
N TYR A 335 -11.68 -9.66 0.17
CA TYR A 335 -10.52 -8.91 -0.35
C TYR A 335 -10.78 -7.40 -0.35
N HIS A 336 -11.96 -6.96 -0.77
CA HIS A 336 -12.25 -5.52 -0.93
C HIS A 336 -13.00 -4.89 0.26
N ARG A 337 -12.97 -5.54 1.43
CA ARG A 337 -13.77 -5.17 2.62
C ARG A 337 -13.53 -3.74 3.11
N HIS A 338 -12.35 -3.18 2.87
CA HIS A 338 -11.95 -1.83 3.28
C HIS A 338 -12.22 -0.75 2.22
N THR A 339 -12.43 -1.13 0.97
CA THR A 339 -12.53 -0.21 -0.16
C THR A 339 -13.60 0.88 0.06
N ARG A 340 -14.81 0.50 0.47
CA ARG A 340 -15.95 1.44 0.53
C ARG A 340 -15.77 2.56 1.55
N CYS A 341 -15.06 2.28 2.64
CA CYS A 341 -14.85 3.20 3.74
C CYS A 341 -13.40 3.70 3.86
N LEU A 342 -12.51 3.27 2.94
CA LEU A 342 -11.08 3.53 3.00
C LEU A 342 -10.56 3.20 4.41
N TYR A 343 -10.76 1.95 4.82
CA TYR A 343 -10.67 1.50 6.22
C TYR A 343 -11.68 2.20 7.14
N TRP A 344 -11.30 3.31 7.75
CA TRP A 344 -12.15 4.13 8.63
C TRP A 344 -12.02 5.63 8.34
N GLU A 345 -11.22 6.00 7.35
CA GLU A 345 -11.05 7.38 6.86
C GLU A 345 -12.35 7.98 6.33
N GLY A 346 -13.26 7.13 5.84
CA GLY A 346 -14.59 7.54 5.40
C GLY A 346 -15.33 8.38 6.45
N LYS A 347 -15.07 8.18 7.75
CA LYS A 347 -15.67 8.98 8.82
C LYS A 347 -15.11 10.40 8.93
N LEU A 348 -13.84 10.63 8.58
CA LEU A 348 -13.28 11.98 8.55
C LEU A 348 -13.75 12.76 7.31
N ILE A 349 -14.01 12.04 6.21
CA ILE A 349 -14.50 12.64 4.97
C ILE A 349 -16.01 12.94 5.07
N LEU A 350 -16.79 12.00 5.60
CA LEU A 350 -18.24 12.07 5.78
C LEU A 350 -18.62 11.57 7.19
N PRO A 351 -18.67 12.45 8.21
CA PRO A 351 -18.86 12.06 9.62
C PRO A 351 -20.11 11.25 9.95
N PHE A 352 -21.15 11.36 9.11
CA PHE A 352 -22.42 10.67 9.25
C PHE A 352 -22.61 9.52 8.25
N ALA A 353 -21.61 9.19 7.43
CA ALA A 353 -21.75 8.15 6.42
C ALA A 353 -21.84 6.73 6.99
N ASP A 354 -21.56 6.54 8.28
CA ASP A 354 -21.78 5.28 9.00
C ASP A 354 -23.25 5.08 9.44
N GLN A 355 -24.09 6.13 9.36
CA GLN A 355 -25.50 6.04 9.70
C GLN A 355 -26.29 5.20 8.67
N TRP A 356 -27.27 4.44 9.16
CA TRP A 356 -28.01 3.50 8.32
C TRP A 356 -28.73 4.18 7.15
N TRP A 357 -29.31 5.37 7.37
CA TRP A 357 -30.03 6.12 6.35
C TRP A 357 -29.10 6.58 5.21
N PHE A 358 -27.87 6.99 5.55
CA PHE A 358 -26.88 7.38 4.55
C PHE A 358 -26.43 6.17 3.75
N ARG A 359 -26.05 5.09 4.43
CA ARG A 359 -25.59 3.85 3.79
C ARG A 359 -26.67 3.28 2.86
N TRP A 360 -27.93 3.35 3.25
CA TRP A 360 -29.05 2.89 2.41
C TRP A 360 -29.26 3.76 1.16
N SER A 361 -29.28 5.09 1.31
CA SER A 361 -29.63 6.04 0.24
C SER A 361 -28.46 6.43 -0.68
N LEU A 362 -27.28 6.69 -0.11
CA LEU A 362 -26.10 7.22 -0.80
C LEU A 362 -24.88 6.30 -0.69
N GLY A 363 -24.93 5.25 0.14
CA GLY A 363 -23.79 4.35 0.35
C GLY A 363 -23.31 3.64 -0.92
N TRP A 364 -24.16 3.48 -1.93
CA TRP A 364 -23.81 2.90 -3.23
C TRP A 364 -22.86 3.78 -4.07
N LEU A 365 -22.81 5.10 -3.80
CA LEU A 365 -21.86 6.02 -4.44
C LEU A 365 -20.45 5.94 -3.84
N MET A 366 -20.29 5.31 -2.68
CA MET A 366 -18.99 5.11 -2.02
C MET A 366 -18.17 4.00 -2.72
N PRO A 367 -16.83 4.09 -2.70
CA PRO A 367 -16.02 5.13 -2.05
C PRO A 367 -15.84 6.40 -2.90
N PRO A 368 -15.57 7.55 -2.28
CA PRO A 368 -15.07 8.71 -3.03
C PRO A 368 -13.72 8.36 -3.66
N LYS A 369 -13.49 8.79 -4.90
CA LYS A 369 -12.19 8.61 -5.53
C LYS A 369 -11.16 9.51 -4.86
N VAL A 370 -10.13 8.91 -4.27
CA VAL A 370 -9.05 9.63 -3.56
C VAL A 370 -8.43 10.72 -4.43
N SER A 371 -8.28 10.47 -5.72
CA SER A 371 -7.72 11.46 -6.64
C SER A 371 -8.58 12.71 -6.81
N LEU A 372 -9.91 12.55 -6.74
CA LEU A 372 -10.83 13.67 -6.86
C LEU A 372 -10.93 14.43 -5.53
N LEU A 373 -10.88 13.72 -4.40
CA LEU A 373 -10.76 14.36 -3.08
C LEU A 373 -9.54 15.29 -3.01
N LYS A 374 -8.40 14.85 -3.54
CA LYS A 374 -7.17 15.67 -3.63
C LYS A 374 -7.32 16.83 -4.59
N ALA A 375 -7.93 16.61 -5.76
CA ALA A 375 -8.12 17.65 -6.76
C ALA A 375 -9.01 18.81 -6.26
N THR A 376 -9.94 18.54 -5.33
CA THR A 376 -10.78 19.58 -4.73
C THR A 376 -10.18 20.21 -3.46
N GLN A 377 -8.91 19.92 -3.12
CA GLN A 377 -8.22 20.54 -1.97
C GLN A 377 -7.39 21.74 -2.42
N GLY A 378 -7.70 22.91 -1.84
CA GLY A 378 -6.79 24.05 -1.88
C GLY A 378 -5.56 23.83 -1.00
N GLU A 379 -4.50 24.62 -1.20
CA GLU A 379 -3.23 24.47 -0.47
C GLU A 379 -3.39 24.54 1.06
N ALA A 380 -4.25 25.44 1.55
CA ALA A 380 -4.52 25.58 2.98
C ALA A 380 -5.19 24.32 3.58
N VAL A 381 -6.15 23.73 2.89
CA VAL A 381 -6.83 22.50 3.34
C VAL A 381 -5.87 21.31 3.28
N ARG A 382 -5.03 21.24 2.24
CA ARG A 382 -4.01 20.19 2.12
C ARG A 382 -3.00 20.25 3.28
N ASN A 383 -2.46 21.43 3.60
CA ASN A 383 -1.55 21.60 4.72
C ASN A 383 -2.23 21.27 6.06
N TYR A 384 -3.50 21.66 6.22
CA TYR A 384 -4.29 21.27 7.38
C TYR A 384 -4.36 19.75 7.57
N TYR A 385 -4.66 18.99 6.51
CA TYR A 385 -4.64 17.53 6.62
C TYR A 385 -3.23 17.01 6.93
N HIS A 386 -2.17 17.53 6.30
CA HIS A 386 -0.81 17.10 6.65
C HIS A 386 -0.46 17.28 8.14
N ASP A 387 -0.94 18.35 8.77
CA ASP A 387 -0.59 18.66 10.16
C ASP A 387 -1.55 18.00 11.18
N MET A 388 -2.80 17.75 10.79
CA MET A 388 -3.88 17.33 11.69
C MET A 388 -4.33 15.88 11.47
N HIS A 389 -3.66 15.16 10.57
CA HIS A 389 -4.04 13.82 10.17
C HIS A 389 -2.79 12.97 9.93
N VAL A 390 -2.81 11.75 10.44
CA VAL A 390 -1.70 10.80 10.30
C VAL A 390 -2.16 9.69 9.36
N ILE A 391 -1.38 9.47 8.31
CA ILE A 391 -1.48 8.30 7.42
C ILE A 391 -0.07 7.76 7.32
N GLN A 392 0.23 6.80 8.19
CA GLN A 392 1.52 6.14 8.27
C GLN A 392 1.33 4.64 8.32
N ASP A 393 2.26 3.96 7.67
CA ASP A 393 2.44 2.53 7.73
C ASP A 393 3.85 2.29 8.24
N ILE A 394 3.99 1.35 9.15
CA ILE A 394 5.28 1.04 9.76
C ILE A 394 5.44 -0.48 9.79
N LEU A 395 6.48 -0.97 9.09
CA LEU A 395 6.83 -2.38 9.06
C LEU A 395 7.71 -2.65 10.26
N VAL A 396 7.17 -3.35 11.25
CA VAL A 396 7.80 -3.61 12.55
C VAL A 396 8.12 -5.10 12.66
N PRO A 397 9.32 -5.50 13.11
CA PRO A 397 9.59 -6.89 13.46
C PRO A 397 8.52 -7.42 14.44
N LEU A 398 7.98 -8.62 14.22
CA LEU A 398 6.79 -9.10 14.96
C LEU A 398 6.94 -8.98 16.50
N TYR A 399 8.13 -9.29 17.01
CA TYR A 399 8.41 -9.25 18.45
C TYR A 399 8.40 -7.84 19.07
N LYS A 400 8.38 -6.78 18.26
CA LYS A 400 8.32 -5.37 18.68
C LYS A 400 6.95 -4.71 18.48
N VAL A 401 5.96 -5.42 17.96
CA VAL A 401 4.63 -4.84 17.65
C VAL A 401 3.97 -4.21 18.88
N GLY A 402 4.08 -4.84 20.05
CA GLY A 402 3.59 -4.27 21.31
C GLY A 402 4.23 -2.92 21.65
N GLU A 403 5.55 -2.80 21.48
CA GLU A 403 6.31 -1.57 21.73
C GLU A 403 5.96 -0.47 20.72
N ALA A 404 5.78 -0.82 19.45
CA ALA A 404 5.34 0.11 18.41
C ALA A 404 3.97 0.71 18.74
N MET A 405 3.02 -0.11 19.21
CA MET A 405 1.70 0.38 19.61
C MET A 405 1.77 1.29 20.84
N GLU A 406 2.61 0.97 21.83
CA GLU A 406 2.83 1.86 22.98
C GLU A 406 3.41 3.21 22.55
N PHE A 407 4.36 3.19 21.62
CA PHE A 407 4.93 4.41 21.04
C PHE A 407 3.85 5.24 20.33
N VAL A 408 3.09 4.64 19.42
CA VAL A 408 2.01 5.32 18.68
C VAL A 408 0.95 5.87 19.62
N HIS A 409 0.59 5.12 20.66
CA HIS A 409 -0.35 5.58 21.68
C HIS A 409 0.17 6.83 22.39
N LYS A 410 1.43 6.83 22.84
CA LYS A 410 2.03 7.97 23.53
C LYS A 410 2.14 9.21 22.65
N GLU A 411 2.54 9.03 21.40
CA GLU A 411 2.87 10.14 20.49
C GLU A 411 1.61 10.75 19.84
N MET A 412 0.69 9.89 19.38
CA MET A 412 -0.40 10.27 18.47
C MET A 412 -1.80 9.89 18.98
N GLU A 413 -1.94 8.89 19.86
CA GLU A 413 -3.24 8.37 20.34
C GLU A 413 -4.23 8.05 19.19
N VAL A 414 -3.73 7.50 18.09
CA VAL A 414 -4.54 7.15 16.92
C VAL A 414 -5.18 5.78 17.11
N TYR A 415 -6.49 5.70 16.89
CA TYR A 415 -7.26 4.46 16.89
C TYR A 415 -8.41 4.53 15.87
N PRO A 416 -8.82 3.39 15.28
CA PRO A 416 -8.19 2.08 15.46
C PRO A 416 -6.82 1.97 14.75
N LEU A 417 -6.03 0.96 15.14
CA LEU A 417 -4.80 0.56 14.45
C LEU A 417 -5.07 -0.70 13.64
N TRP A 418 -4.49 -0.77 12.44
CA TRP A 418 -4.51 -1.97 11.58
C TRP A 418 -3.23 -2.76 11.79
N LEU A 419 -3.31 -4.06 12.02
CA LEU A 419 -2.14 -4.95 12.08
C LEU A 419 -2.26 -6.03 11.01
N CYS A 420 -1.25 -6.15 10.17
CA CYS A 420 -1.20 -7.18 9.14
C CYS A 420 0.20 -7.81 9.03
N PRO A 421 0.35 -9.14 9.20
CA PRO A 421 1.66 -9.76 9.24
C PRO A 421 2.17 -10.05 7.83
N HIS A 422 3.48 -9.91 7.64
CA HIS A 422 4.14 -10.27 6.39
C HIS A 422 5.54 -10.83 6.63
N ARG A 423 5.98 -11.69 5.70
CA ARG A 423 7.38 -12.13 5.66
C ARG A 423 8.25 -11.09 4.96
N LEU A 424 9.47 -10.90 5.46
CA LEU A 424 10.59 -10.38 4.68
C LEU A 424 11.56 -11.53 4.43
N TYR A 425 11.79 -11.85 3.15
CA TYR A 425 12.66 -12.96 2.77
C TYR A 425 14.13 -12.56 2.80
N LYS A 426 14.98 -13.51 3.20
CA LYS A 426 16.43 -13.45 3.01
C LYS A 426 16.74 -13.78 1.55
N THR A 427 16.80 -12.76 0.70
CA THR A 427 17.08 -12.91 -0.73
C THR A 427 18.58 -13.07 -1.02
N PRO A 428 18.98 -13.66 -2.17
CA PRO A 428 20.38 -13.82 -2.54
C PRO A 428 21.14 -12.50 -2.70
N ILE A 429 20.41 -11.45 -3.05
CA ILE A 429 20.89 -10.07 -3.18
C ILE A 429 20.21 -9.24 -2.10
N LYS A 430 21.00 -8.44 -1.38
CA LYS A 430 20.46 -7.54 -0.34
C LYS A 430 19.72 -6.38 -1.00
N THR A 431 18.42 -6.28 -0.74
CA THR A 431 17.54 -5.24 -1.27
C THR A 431 17.43 -4.04 -0.33
N MET A 432 16.74 -2.96 -0.74
CA MET A 432 16.55 -1.74 0.08
C MET A 432 15.96 -2.02 1.47
N ILE A 433 15.12 -3.04 1.57
CA ILE A 433 14.69 -3.61 2.83
C ILE A 433 15.21 -5.04 2.92
N TYR A 434 15.55 -5.49 4.12
CA TYR A 434 16.09 -6.83 4.34
C TYR A 434 15.81 -7.26 5.79
N PRO A 435 15.70 -8.57 6.08
CA PRO A 435 15.67 -9.06 7.46
C PRO A 435 16.83 -8.52 8.31
N GLU A 436 16.60 -8.44 9.62
CA GLU A 436 17.63 -8.08 10.59
C GLU A 436 18.84 -9.03 10.48
N ALA A 437 20.05 -8.50 10.65
CA ALA A 437 21.24 -9.33 10.62
C ALA A 437 21.20 -10.39 11.75
N GLY A 438 21.36 -11.66 11.40
CA GLY A 438 21.38 -12.77 12.36
C GLY A 438 20.01 -13.19 12.88
N PHE A 439 18.90 -12.70 12.30
CA PHE A 439 17.54 -13.07 12.72
C PHE A 439 17.32 -14.59 12.78
N GLU A 440 17.97 -15.34 11.89
CA GLU A 440 17.89 -16.80 11.79
C GLU A 440 18.39 -17.53 13.05
N HIS A 441 19.24 -16.88 13.85
CA HIS A 441 19.82 -17.44 15.07
C HIS A 441 19.00 -17.13 16.32
N HIS A 442 18.05 -16.19 16.23
CA HIS A 442 17.25 -15.77 17.37
C HIS A 442 16.06 -16.70 17.63
N HIS A 443 15.64 -17.50 16.63
CA HIS A 443 14.52 -18.43 16.70
C HIS A 443 13.24 -17.80 17.28
N ARG A 444 12.92 -16.57 16.88
CA ARG A 444 11.75 -15.84 17.39
C ARG A 444 10.46 -16.40 16.78
N GLN A 445 9.35 -16.18 17.48
CA GLN A 445 8.02 -16.58 17.02
C GLN A 445 7.73 -16.00 15.62
N GLY A 446 7.28 -16.85 14.70
CA GLY A 446 6.95 -16.47 13.32
C GLY A 446 8.13 -16.46 12.35
N ASP A 447 9.37 -16.33 12.85
CA ASP A 447 10.56 -16.37 12.01
C ASP A 447 10.80 -17.79 11.46
N THR A 448 11.40 -17.84 10.27
CA THR A 448 11.80 -19.08 9.60
C THR A 448 13.28 -18.97 9.22
N PRO A 449 13.97 -20.06 8.85
CA PRO A 449 15.38 -19.99 8.45
C PRO A 449 15.66 -19.09 7.23
N TYR A 450 14.63 -18.74 6.46
CA TYR A 450 14.74 -17.99 5.20
C TYR A 450 13.94 -16.68 5.17
N ALA A 451 13.18 -16.36 6.23
CA ALA A 451 12.38 -15.15 6.29
C ALA A 451 12.09 -14.73 7.74
N GLN A 452 12.19 -13.44 8.00
CA GLN A 452 11.79 -12.82 9.26
C GLN A 452 10.33 -12.38 9.18
N MET A 453 9.59 -12.55 10.28
CA MET A 453 8.21 -12.08 10.38
C MET A 453 8.16 -10.62 10.81
N PHE A 454 7.49 -9.81 10.00
CA PHE A 454 7.20 -8.41 10.24
C PHE A 454 5.68 -8.21 10.32
N THR A 455 5.27 -7.03 10.72
CA THR A 455 3.89 -6.59 10.76
C THR A 455 3.82 -5.15 10.32
N ASP A 456 2.91 -4.88 9.41
CA ASP A 456 2.50 -3.52 9.15
C ASP A 456 1.55 -3.05 10.25
N VAL A 457 1.90 -1.95 10.88
CA VAL A 457 1.04 -1.23 11.82
C VAL A 457 0.50 0.01 11.11
N GLY A 458 -0.70 -0.11 10.58
CA GLY A 458 -1.40 0.97 9.90
C GLY A 458 -1.97 1.99 10.89
N VAL A 459 -1.47 3.21 10.81
CA VAL A 459 -1.83 4.37 11.65
C VAL A 459 -2.53 5.41 10.77
N TYR A 460 -3.85 5.31 10.64
CA TYR A 460 -4.65 6.18 9.77
C TYR A 460 -5.75 6.87 10.54
N TYR A 461 -5.56 8.08 11.07
CA TYR A 461 -6.70 8.86 11.56
C TYR A 461 -6.29 10.28 11.94
N ALA A 462 -7.27 11.06 12.41
CA ALA A 462 -6.99 12.24 13.21
C ALA A 462 -6.45 11.80 14.59
N PRO A 463 -5.26 12.29 15.01
CA PRO A 463 -4.70 12.02 16.33
C PRO A 463 -5.62 12.41 17.48
N GLY A 464 -5.55 11.70 18.60
CA GLY A 464 -6.35 11.98 19.80
C GLY A 464 -6.32 13.44 20.26
N PRO A 465 -5.14 14.10 20.33
CA PRO A 465 -5.05 15.52 20.63
C PRO A 465 -5.84 16.41 19.65
N VAL A 466 -5.78 16.11 18.36
CA VAL A 466 -6.53 16.85 17.33
C VAL A 466 -8.03 16.71 17.56
N LEU A 467 -8.51 15.49 17.82
CA LEU A 467 -9.94 15.24 18.11
C LEU A 467 -10.43 15.97 19.36
N ARG A 468 -9.56 16.16 20.36
CA ARG A 468 -9.86 16.92 21.57
C ARG A 468 -9.67 18.43 21.39
N GLY A 469 -9.24 18.91 20.22
CA GLY A 469 -8.96 20.33 19.95
C GLY A 469 -7.73 20.87 20.67
N GLU A 470 -6.76 20.00 20.93
CA GLU A 470 -5.47 20.31 21.55
C GLU A 470 -4.40 20.64 20.49
N VAL A 471 -3.29 21.24 20.93
CA VAL A 471 -2.13 21.46 20.07
C VAL A 471 -1.50 20.11 19.69
N PHE A 472 -1.26 19.93 18.39
CA PHE A 472 -0.61 18.75 17.82
C PHE A 472 0.31 19.22 16.68
N ASN A 473 1.51 18.66 16.64
CA ASN A 473 2.48 18.91 15.57
C ASN A 473 2.70 17.60 14.81
N GLY A 474 1.99 17.42 13.69
CA GLY A 474 2.08 16.19 12.90
C GLY A 474 3.46 15.96 12.32
N SER A 475 4.18 17.01 11.93
CA SER A 475 5.53 16.87 11.37
C SER A 475 6.52 16.38 12.45
N GLU A 476 6.45 16.92 13.65
CA GLU A 476 7.29 16.46 14.78
C GLU A 476 6.93 15.03 15.20
N ALA A 477 5.65 14.71 15.28
CA ALA A 477 5.20 13.35 15.63
C ALA A 477 5.65 12.30 14.60
N VAL A 478 5.59 12.62 13.30
CA VAL A 478 6.10 11.75 12.23
C VAL A 478 7.62 11.65 12.29
N HIS A 479 8.33 12.75 12.52
CA HIS A 479 9.79 12.71 12.69
C HIS A 479 10.22 11.81 13.87
N ASN A 480 9.55 11.92 15.01
CA ASN A 480 9.81 11.08 16.18
C ASN A 480 9.54 9.61 15.88
N LEU A 481 8.46 9.31 15.16
CA LEU A 481 8.14 7.96 14.68
C LEU A 481 9.25 7.41 13.78
N GLU A 482 9.73 8.21 12.81
CA GLU A 482 10.80 7.81 11.89
C GLU A 482 12.11 7.50 12.62
N GLN A 483 12.50 8.30 13.62
CA GLN A 483 13.70 8.01 14.42
C GLN A 483 13.52 6.72 15.22
N TRP A 484 12.36 6.52 15.86
CA TRP A 484 12.06 5.28 16.57
C TRP A 484 12.13 4.07 15.64
N MET A 485 11.63 4.19 14.41
CA MET A 485 11.70 3.13 13.40
C MET A 485 13.14 2.78 13.00
N ILE A 486 13.98 3.78 12.76
CA ILE A 486 15.40 3.58 12.42
C ILE A 486 16.12 2.85 13.56
N GLU A 487 15.90 3.27 14.81
CA GLU A 487 16.49 2.64 16.00
C GLU A 487 16.00 1.20 16.21
N ASN A 488 14.84 0.86 15.65
CA ASN A 488 14.20 -0.44 15.85
C ASN A 488 14.24 -1.39 14.65
N HIS A 489 14.99 -1.05 13.60
CA HIS A 489 15.08 -1.82 12.35
C HIS A 489 13.72 -2.02 11.66
N CYS A 490 12.89 -0.97 11.69
CA CYS A 490 11.61 -0.90 11.01
C CYS A 490 11.74 -0.20 9.64
N PHE A 491 10.75 -0.38 8.77
CA PHE A 491 10.72 0.28 7.45
C PHE A 491 9.42 1.06 7.24
N GLN A 492 9.50 2.23 6.59
CA GLN A 492 8.33 3.05 6.28
C GLN A 492 8.00 2.99 4.78
N PRO A 493 6.79 2.58 4.37
CA PRO A 493 6.40 2.60 2.97
C PRO A 493 6.50 4.00 2.36
N GLN A 494 7.25 4.13 1.27
CA GLN A 494 7.63 5.41 0.66
C GLN A 494 6.47 6.19 -0.02
N TYR A 495 5.23 5.67 0.02
CA TYR A 495 4.05 6.47 -0.37
C TYR A 495 3.56 7.37 0.76
N ALA A 496 3.94 7.07 2.01
CA ALA A 496 3.63 7.89 3.15
C ALA A 496 4.41 9.21 3.06
N VAL A 497 3.96 10.21 3.82
CA VAL A 497 4.69 11.47 3.96
C VAL A 497 5.84 11.23 4.91
N SER A 498 7.06 11.60 4.50
CA SER A 498 8.26 11.43 5.31
C SER A 498 8.92 12.78 5.63
N GLU A 499 9.39 12.92 6.86
CA GLU A 499 10.19 14.05 7.35
C GLU A 499 11.70 13.73 7.36
N MET A 500 12.09 12.52 6.94
CA MET A 500 13.49 12.10 6.88
C MET A 500 14.31 12.99 5.95
N ASN A 501 15.50 13.33 6.41
CA ASN A 501 16.59 13.79 5.53
C ASN A 501 17.21 12.59 4.80
N GLU A 502 18.13 12.84 3.86
CA GLU A 502 18.73 11.79 3.04
C GLU A 502 19.54 10.78 3.85
N LYS A 503 20.26 11.27 4.87
CA LYS A 503 21.07 10.43 5.74
C LYS A 503 20.18 9.46 6.52
N ASP A 504 19.08 9.94 7.10
CA ASP A 504 18.16 9.11 7.87
C ASP A 504 17.39 8.14 6.96
N PHE A 505 17.03 8.57 5.74
CA PHE A 505 16.46 7.68 4.74
C PHE A 505 17.37 6.49 4.45
N TRP A 506 18.67 6.74 4.21
CA TRP A 506 19.65 5.66 3.97
C TRP A 506 20.15 4.95 5.23
N ARG A 507 19.76 5.41 6.44
CA ARG A 507 19.88 4.62 7.67
C ARG A 507 18.73 3.61 7.79
N MET A 508 17.54 3.96 7.31
CA MET A 508 16.38 3.07 7.26
C MET A 508 16.49 2.06 6.11
N PHE A 509 16.91 2.49 4.92
CA PHE A 509 16.99 1.67 3.71
C PHE A 509 18.44 1.43 3.27
N ASP A 510 18.70 0.27 2.67
CA ASP A 510 19.99 -0.04 2.07
C ASP A 510 20.11 0.54 0.65
N ALA A 511 21.08 1.43 0.43
CA ALA A 511 21.28 2.11 -0.84
C ALA A 511 22.10 1.30 -1.87
N GLU A 512 22.89 0.32 -1.42
CA GLU A 512 24.03 -0.20 -2.17
C GLU A 512 23.61 -0.82 -3.51
N HIS A 513 22.70 -1.80 -3.46
CA HIS A 513 22.22 -2.51 -4.64
C HIS A 513 21.38 -1.61 -5.57
N TYR A 514 20.61 -0.71 -4.97
CA TYR A 514 19.79 0.25 -5.71
C TYR A 514 20.67 1.22 -6.51
N GLU A 515 21.70 1.82 -5.90
CA GLU A 515 22.63 2.72 -6.58
C GLU A 515 23.50 2.01 -7.61
N TYR A 516 23.91 0.76 -7.35
CA TYR A 516 24.55 -0.09 -8.34
C TYR A 516 23.69 -0.23 -9.62
N CYS A 517 22.41 -0.59 -9.46
CA CYS A 517 21.49 -0.73 -10.58
C CYS A 517 21.23 0.61 -11.29
N ARG A 518 21.17 1.72 -10.55
CA ARG A 518 21.02 3.05 -11.17
C ARG A 518 22.15 3.36 -12.13
N LYS A 519 23.39 3.07 -11.74
CA LYS A 519 24.58 3.27 -12.57
C LYS A 519 24.57 2.32 -13.76
N LYS A 520 24.46 1.00 -13.50
CA LYS A 520 24.49 -0.06 -14.53
C LYS A 520 23.46 0.15 -15.64
N TYR A 521 22.26 0.62 -15.32
CA TYR A 521 21.16 0.78 -16.28
C TYR A 521 20.93 2.22 -16.75
N GLY A 522 21.88 3.13 -16.50
CA GLY A 522 21.82 4.53 -16.98
C GLY A 522 20.70 5.37 -16.37
N ALA A 523 20.20 4.98 -15.20
CA ALA A 523 19.13 5.70 -14.52
C ALA A 523 19.62 7.01 -13.87
N VAL A 524 20.93 7.11 -13.53
CA VAL A 524 21.54 8.34 -13.02
C VAL A 524 21.38 9.46 -14.06
N GLY A 525 20.83 10.60 -13.61
CA GLY A 525 20.45 11.77 -14.43
C GLY A 525 19.44 11.53 -15.59
N THR A 526 18.90 10.31 -15.72
CA THR A 526 17.69 10.07 -16.50
C THR A 526 16.47 10.09 -15.61
N PHE A 527 16.51 9.36 -14.49
CA PHE A 527 15.44 9.27 -13.51
C PHE A 527 15.89 9.89 -12.18
N MET A 528 14.94 10.50 -11.47
CA MET A 528 15.13 10.96 -10.10
C MET A 528 15.60 9.83 -9.17
N SER A 529 16.42 10.12 -8.15
CA SER A 529 16.65 9.13 -7.08
C SER A 529 15.37 8.87 -6.27
N VAL A 530 15.30 7.72 -5.61
CA VAL A 530 14.12 7.31 -4.83
C VAL A 530 13.92 8.21 -3.62
N TYR A 531 14.98 8.55 -2.89
CA TYR A 531 14.91 9.49 -1.78
C TYR A 531 14.32 10.82 -2.24
N TYR A 532 14.90 11.45 -3.27
CA TYR A 532 14.38 12.71 -3.76
C TYR A 532 12.94 12.53 -4.25
N LYS A 533 12.61 11.44 -4.95
CA LYS A 533 11.24 11.19 -5.41
C LYS A 533 10.25 11.10 -4.25
N SER A 534 10.67 10.63 -3.08
CA SER A 534 9.84 10.40 -1.89
C SER A 534 9.88 11.53 -0.86
N LYS A 535 10.90 12.39 -0.89
CA LYS A 535 11.08 13.56 0.00
C LYS A 535 9.86 14.49 -0.01
N LYS A 536 9.48 14.99 1.17
CA LYS A 536 8.43 16.02 1.35
C LYS A 536 8.92 17.39 0.86
N GLY A 537 7.99 18.18 0.31
CA GLY A 537 8.24 19.56 -0.09
C GLY A 537 8.39 19.76 -1.60
N ARG A 538 8.48 21.04 -2.00
CA ARG A 538 8.66 21.44 -3.40
C ARG A 538 10.13 21.28 -3.78
N LYS A 539 10.38 20.67 -4.93
CA LYS A 539 11.74 20.61 -5.46
C LYS A 539 12.13 21.87 -6.19
N THR A 540 13.40 22.23 -6.05
CA THR A 540 14.01 23.35 -6.75
C THR A 540 14.64 22.90 -8.07
N GLU A 541 14.77 23.83 -9.02
CA GLU A 541 15.54 23.59 -10.26
C GLU A 541 17.00 23.20 -9.95
N LYS A 542 17.55 23.67 -8.82
CA LYS A 542 18.88 23.33 -8.34
C LYS A 542 19.01 21.83 -8.01
N GLU A 543 18.08 21.27 -7.23
CA GLU A 543 18.09 19.84 -6.90
C GLU A 543 17.95 18.96 -8.15
N VAL A 544 17.18 19.40 -9.15
CA VAL A 544 17.10 18.70 -10.44
C VAL A 544 18.41 18.80 -11.21
N ALA A 545 19.03 19.98 -11.26
CA ALA A 545 20.32 20.18 -11.92
C ALA A 545 21.44 19.37 -11.27
N GLU A 546 21.49 19.27 -9.94
CA GLU A 546 22.46 18.44 -9.21
C GLU A 546 22.27 16.95 -9.53
N ALA A 547 21.02 16.48 -9.55
CA ALA A 547 20.72 15.09 -9.91
C ALA A 547 21.03 14.74 -11.38
N GLU A 548 20.95 15.72 -12.29
CA GLU A 548 21.41 15.58 -13.67
C GLU A 548 22.93 15.65 -13.79
N ALA A 549 23.58 16.53 -13.03
CA ALA A 549 25.03 16.71 -13.02
C ALA A 549 25.76 15.48 -12.49
N ALA A 550 25.11 14.63 -11.68
CA ALA A 550 25.63 13.33 -11.27
C ALA A 550 25.97 12.39 -12.46
N ILE A 551 25.48 12.67 -13.69
CA ILE A 551 25.94 12.01 -14.92
C ILE A 551 27.44 12.27 -15.15
N ALA A 552 27.91 13.49 -14.87
CA ALA A 552 29.26 13.94 -15.22
C ALA A 552 30.36 13.28 -14.37
N GLU A 553 30.13 13.03 -13.08
CA GLU A 553 31.13 12.36 -12.24
C GLU A 553 31.34 10.88 -12.60
N SER A 554 30.31 10.20 -13.13
CA SER A 554 30.46 8.81 -13.59
C SER A 554 31.22 8.68 -14.92
N ALA A 555 31.11 9.67 -15.81
CA ALA A 555 31.82 9.67 -17.10
C ALA A 555 33.32 10.01 -16.93
N TYR A 556 33.68 10.87 -15.97
CA TYR A 556 35.08 11.20 -15.67
C TYR A 556 35.83 10.09 -14.92
N ALA A 557 35.13 9.19 -14.22
CA ALA A 557 35.75 8.05 -13.53
C ALA A 557 36.09 6.86 -14.45
N GLU A 558 35.55 6.84 -15.69
CA GLU A 558 35.89 5.85 -16.71
C GLU A 558 37.00 6.32 -17.68
N GLU A 559 37.42 7.59 -17.58
CA GLU A 559 38.50 8.19 -18.38
C GLU A 559 39.81 8.45 -17.59
N VAL A 560 39.91 8.00 -16.33
CA VAL A 560 41.12 8.14 -15.49
C VAL A 560 41.71 6.79 -15.09
#